data_AF-A0A7V9F3U9-F1
#
_entry.id   AF-A0A7V9F3U9-F1
#
_cell.length_a   1.000
_cell.length_b   1.000
_cell.length_c   1.000
_cell.angle_alpha   90.00
_cell.angle_beta   90.00
_cell.angle_gamma   90.00
#
_symmetry.space_group_name_H-M   'P 1'
#
loop_
_entity.id
_entity.type
_entity.pdbx_description
1 polymer ?
#
loop_
_entity_poly.entity_id
_entity_poly.type
_entity_poly.pdbx_seq_one_letter_code
_entity_poly.pdbx_strand_id
1 'polypeptide(L)'
;MRGISAEGMAASTERLESLAAEGDAEQLGAELFAVADVVSREASLRRAMTDPSASAAAKSGLARAVLSDKVSEPTVEVLAAAAGARWSSASDFVHALEQFDALALVIASERDGQLSEREDELF
;
A
#
# COMPACT_ATOMS: atom_id res chain seq x y z
N MET A 1 1.10 13.23 9.20
CA MET A 1 2.54 12.94 9.06
C MET A 1 3.30 14.22 8.69
N ARG A 2 4.57 14.37 9.08
CA ARG A 2 5.46 15.50 8.69
C ARG A 2 6.88 14.97 8.46
N GLY A 3 7.68 15.66 7.64
CA GLY A 3 9.08 15.30 7.38
C GLY A 3 9.22 13.99 6.59
N ILE A 4 10.19 13.16 6.95
CA ILE A 4 10.57 11.94 6.21
C ILE A 4 9.39 10.98 5.98
N SER A 5 8.50 10.77 6.96
CA SER A 5 7.32 9.92 6.76
C SER A 5 6.31 10.47 5.75
N ALA A 6 6.30 11.79 5.51
CA ALA A 6 5.45 12.37 4.46
C ALA A 6 5.94 11.99 3.06
N GLU A 7 7.26 11.91 2.85
CA GLU A 7 7.85 11.42 1.58
C GLU A 7 7.50 9.96 1.34
N GLY A 8 7.60 9.12 2.39
CA GLY A 8 7.24 7.71 2.28
C GLY A 8 5.74 7.47 2.03
N MET A 9 4.88 8.26 2.69
CA MET A 9 3.45 8.25 2.41
C MET A 9 3.16 8.63 0.95
N ALA A 10 3.72 9.76 0.48
CA ALA A 10 3.47 10.26 -0.88
C ALA A 10 3.87 9.24 -1.96
N ALA A 11 5.08 8.68 -1.88
CA ALA A 11 5.56 7.70 -2.85
C ALA A 11 4.72 6.41 -2.88
N SER A 12 4.22 5.99 -1.71
CA SER A 12 3.41 4.78 -1.59
C SER A 12 1.97 5.01 -2.06
N THR A 13 1.40 6.18 -1.77
CA THR A 13 0.07 6.59 -2.24
C THR A 13 0.05 6.74 -3.76
N GLU A 14 1.07 7.36 -4.37
CA GLU A 14 1.16 7.46 -5.84
C GLU A 14 1.15 6.06 -6.50
N ARG A 15 1.86 5.09 -5.89
CA ARG A 15 1.87 3.72 -6.40
C ARG A 15 0.52 3.02 -6.20
N LEU A 16 -0.13 3.23 -5.06
CA LEU A 16 -1.47 2.72 -4.76
C LEU A 16 -2.49 3.25 -5.79
N GLU A 17 -2.52 4.56 -6.00
CA GLU A 17 -3.47 5.23 -6.92
C GLU A 17 -3.33 4.69 -8.34
N SER A 18 -2.09 4.56 -8.84
CA SER A 18 -1.82 4.00 -10.16
C SER A 18 -2.35 2.56 -10.30
N LEU A 19 -2.14 1.71 -9.30
CA LEU A 19 -2.57 0.31 -9.37
C LEU A 19 -4.08 0.14 -9.13
N ALA A 20 -4.67 0.93 -8.24
CA ALA A 20 -6.10 0.95 -7.97
C ALA A 20 -6.90 1.46 -9.18
N ALA A 21 -6.32 2.34 -10.00
CA ALA A 21 -6.94 2.82 -11.23
C ALA A 21 -7.03 1.74 -12.33
N GLU A 22 -6.08 0.80 -12.35
CA GLU A 22 -5.99 -0.23 -13.39
C GLU A 22 -6.66 -1.56 -13.00
N GLY A 23 -6.82 -1.82 -11.70
CA GLY A 23 -7.26 -3.12 -11.18
C GLY A 23 -8.47 -3.07 -10.25
N ASP A 24 -8.58 -4.11 -9.43
CA ASP A 24 -9.56 -4.25 -8.36
C ASP A 24 -9.07 -3.49 -7.11
N ALA A 25 -9.59 -2.28 -6.92
CA ALA A 25 -9.22 -1.41 -5.82
C ALA A 25 -9.72 -1.95 -4.46
N GLU A 26 -10.85 -2.66 -4.42
CA GLU A 26 -11.39 -3.23 -3.19
C GLU A 26 -10.49 -4.36 -2.69
N GLN A 27 -10.09 -5.29 -3.58
CA GLN A 27 -9.14 -6.35 -3.24
C GLN A 27 -7.79 -5.77 -2.80
N LEU A 28 -7.27 -4.78 -3.52
CA LEU A 28 -5.99 -4.13 -3.19
C LEU A 28 -6.02 -3.51 -1.78
N GLY A 29 -7.08 -2.78 -1.44
CA GLY A 29 -7.27 -2.19 -0.11
C GLY A 29 -7.31 -3.25 1.00
N ALA A 30 -8.14 -4.28 0.81
CA ALA A 30 -8.32 -5.35 1.77
C ALA A 30 -7.02 -6.14 2.04
N GLU A 31 -6.25 -6.45 1.00
CA GLU A 31 -4.97 -7.14 1.15
C GLU A 31 -3.92 -6.25 1.86
N LEU A 32 -3.88 -4.95 1.57
CA LEU A 32 -2.98 -4.01 2.26
C LEU A 32 -3.32 -3.89 3.75
N PHE A 33 -4.61 -3.84 4.10
CA PHE A 33 -5.07 -3.87 5.49
C PHE A 33 -4.64 -5.16 6.20
N ALA A 34 -4.85 -6.31 5.56
CA ALA A 34 -4.46 -7.61 6.12
C ALA A 34 -2.94 -7.70 6.35
N VAL A 35 -2.13 -7.20 5.42
CA VAL A 35 -0.68 -7.13 5.60
C VAL A 35 -0.29 -6.16 6.70
N ALA A 36 -0.98 -5.01 6.83
CA ALA A 36 -0.73 -4.07 7.92
C ALA A 36 -0.91 -4.72 9.29
N ASP A 37 -1.97 -5.52 9.49
CA ASP A 37 -2.20 -6.30 10.71
C ASP A 37 -1.05 -7.27 10.99
N VAL A 38 -0.60 -8.04 9.98
CA VAL A 38 0.55 -8.95 10.12
C VAL A 38 1.83 -8.20 10.49
N VAL A 39 2.15 -7.11 9.79
CA VAL A 39 3.35 -6.30 10.06
C VAL A 39 3.25 -5.64 11.45
N SER A 40 2.06 -5.29 11.92
CA SER A 40 1.86 -4.74 13.27
C SER A 40 2.18 -5.78 14.37
N ARG A 41 1.88 -7.06 14.13
CA ARG A 41 2.10 -8.16 15.09
C ARG A 41 3.53 -8.70 15.03
N GLU A 42 4.11 -8.77 13.84
CA GLU A 42 5.43 -9.36 13.60
C GLU A 42 6.55 -8.31 13.68
N ALA A 43 7.06 -8.06 14.89
CA ALA A 43 8.07 -7.04 15.14
C ALA A 43 9.38 -7.22 14.34
N SER A 44 9.78 -8.46 14.05
CA SER A 44 10.97 -8.78 13.25
C SER A 44 10.80 -8.38 11.78
N LEU A 45 9.65 -8.73 11.19
CA LEU A 45 9.29 -8.35 9.81
C LEU A 45 9.23 -6.83 9.68
N ARG A 46 8.51 -6.17 10.58
CA ARG A 46 8.41 -4.71 10.61
C ARG A 46 9.79 -4.06 10.69
N ARG A 47 10.65 -4.52 11.59
CA ARG A 47 12.01 -3.98 11.73
C ARG A 47 12.83 -4.15 10.46
N ALA A 48 12.75 -5.32 9.80
CA ALA A 48 13.46 -5.57 8.56
C ALA A 48 12.97 -4.70 7.40
N MET A 49 11.65 -4.45 7.31
CA MET A 49 11.05 -3.59 6.28
C MET A 49 11.32 -2.10 6.50
N THR A 50 11.65 -1.68 7.74
CA THR A 50 11.90 -0.27 8.08
C THR A 50 13.34 0.02 8.49
N ASP A 51 14.28 -0.90 8.26
CA ASP A 51 15.69 -0.73 8.66
C ASP A 51 16.34 0.44 7.89
N PRO A 52 16.74 1.54 8.57
CA PRO A 52 17.34 2.69 7.90
C PRO A 52 18.75 2.42 7.36
N SER A 53 19.42 1.35 7.82
CA SER A 53 20.75 0.95 7.36
C SER A 53 20.72 0.11 6.09
N ALA A 54 19.56 -0.49 5.76
CA ALA A 54 19.37 -1.28 4.55
C ALA A 54 19.08 -0.38 3.33
N SER A 55 19.56 -0.80 2.16
CA SER A 55 19.23 -0.11 0.91
C SER A 55 17.74 -0.25 0.57
N ALA A 56 17.18 0.72 -0.16
CA ALA A 56 15.79 0.65 -0.64
C ALA A 56 15.54 -0.65 -1.43
N ALA A 57 16.46 -1.03 -2.32
CA ALA A 57 16.36 -2.26 -3.11
C ALA A 57 16.32 -3.53 -2.24
N ALA A 58 17.10 -3.58 -1.16
CA ALA A 58 17.07 -4.71 -0.24
C ALA A 58 15.72 -4.84 0.48
N LYS A 59 15.15 -3.71 0.95
CA LYS A 59 13.85 -3.70 1.63
C LYS A 59 12.69 -4.04 0.69
N SER A 60 12.68 -3.45 -0.51
CA SER A 60 11.71 -3.80 -1.55
C SER A 60 11.83 -5.26 -1.99
N GLY A 61 13.05 -5.78 -2.11
CA GLY A 61 13.32 -7.19 -2.43
C GLY A 61 12.81 -8.14 -1.34
N LEU A 62 13.01 -7.79 -0.06
CA LEU A 62 12.45 -8.53 1.06
C LEU A 62 10.92 -8.58 1.02
N ALA A 63 10.27 -7.44 0.76
CA ALA A 63 8.81 -7.39 0.64
C ALA A 63 8.30 -8.35 -0.45
N ARG A 64 8.92 -8.31 -1.64
CA ARG A 64 8.59 -9.23 -2.74
C ARG A 64 8.81 -10.69 -2.38
N ALA A 65 9.93 -11.01 -1.75
CA ALA A 65 10.28 -12.38 -1.38
C ALA A 65 9.32 -12.98 -0.34
N VAL A 66 8.80 -12.18 0.58
CA VAL A 66 7.91 -12.65 1.65
C VAL A 66 6.45 -12.74 1.20
N LEU A 67 6.01 -11.84 0.33
CA LEU A 67 4.58 -11.58 0.09
C LEU A 67 4.06 -12.01 -1.30
N SER A 68 4.95 -12.30 -2.26
CA SER A 68 4.56 -12.62 -3.65
C SER A 68 3.58 -13.79 -3.80
N ASP A 69 3.69 -14.81 -2.96
CA ASP A 69 2.79 -15.97 -2.98
C ASP A 69 1.61 -15.85 -1.99
N LYS A 70 1.39 -14.66 -1.40
CA LYS A 70 0.43 -14.42 -0.31
C LYS A 70 -0.67 -13.44 -0.66
N VAL A 71 -0.37 -12.48 -1.54
CA VAL A 71 -1.27 -11.41 -1.95
C VAL A 71 -1.10 -11.19 -3.46
N SER A 72 -2.00 -10.41 -4.05
CA SER A 72 -1.93 -10.09 -5.48
C SER A 72 -0.67 -9.29 -5.84
N GLU A 73 -0.24 -9.38 -7.09
CA GLU A 73 0.93 -8.64 -7.60
C GLU A 73 0.82 -7.12 -7.39
N PRO A 74 -0.33 -6.44 -7.63
CA PRO A 74 -0.49 -5.03 -7.29
C PRO A 74 -0.18 -4.73 -5.82
N THR A 75 -0.70 -5.54 -4.89
CA THR A 75 -0.45 -5.39 -3.46
C THR A 75 1.04 -5.51 -3.13
N VAL A 76 1.72 -6.49 -3.71
CA VAL A 76 3.18 -6.67 -3.54
C VAL A 76 3.93 -5.43 -4.00
N GLU A 77 3.54 -4.83 -5.12
CA GLU A 77 4.23 -3.67 -5.67
C GLU A 77 4.03 -2.40 -4.82
N VAL A 78 2.83 -2.19 -4.25
CA VAL A 78 2.62 -1.12 -3.25
C VAL A 78 3.47 -1.36 -2.01
N LEU A 79 3.49 -2.58 -1.48
CA LEU A 79 4.26 -2.94 -0.29
C LEU A 79 5.78 -2.82 -0.52
N ALA A 80 6.25 -3.19 -1.70
CA ALA A 80 7.64 -3.04 -2.10
C ALA A 80 8.05 -1.57 -2.23
N ALA A 81 7.17 -0.71 -2.77
CA ALA A 81 7.39 0.74 -2.82
C ALA A 81 7.45 1.33 -1.40
N ALA A 82 6.47 0.98 -0.55
CA ALA A 82 6.41 1.44 0.83
C ALA A 82 7.63 0.98 1.66
N ALA A 83 8.08 -0.26 1.50
CA ALA A 83 9.29 -0.77 2.14
C ALA A 83 10.56 -0.07 1.63
N GLY A 84 10.60 0.29 0.34
CA GLY A 84 11.71 1.02 -0.28
C GLY A 84 11.83 2.46 0.22
N ALA A 85 10.72 3.06 0.65
CA ALA A 85 10.66 4.42 1.14
C ALA A 85 11.33 4.61 2.52
N ARG A 86 11.45 5.87 2.94
CA ARG A 86 11.95 6.24 4.27
C ARG A 86 10.79 6.60 5.20
N TRP A 87 10.91 6.13 6.44
CA TRP A 87 9.94 6.36 7.50
C TRP A 87 10.66 6.90 8.73
N SER A 88 10.08 7.86 9.45
CA SER A 88 10.66 8.35 10.72
C SER A 88 10.53 7.33 11.84
N SER A 89 9.56 6.42 11.76
CA SER A 89 9.37 5.34 12.71
C SER A 89 8.75 4.12 12.05
N ALA A 90 8.95 2.95 12.66
CA ALA A 90 8.29 1.73 12.23
C ALA A 90 6.77 1.77 12.39
N SER A 91 6.26 2.56 13.34
CA SER A 91 4.82 2.81 13.50
C SER A 91 4.24 3.66 12.37
N ASP A 92 5.00 4.63 11.84
CA ASP A 92 4.52 5.42 10.69
C ASP A 92 4.32 4.55 9.44
N PHE A 93 5.21 3.57 9.25
CA PHE A 93 5.06 2.58 8.18
C PHE A 93 3.77 1.78 8.33
N VAL A 94 3.48 1.24 9.51
CA VAL A 94 2.25 0.48 9.77
C VAL A 94 1.01 1.35 9.56
N HIS A 95 0.98 2.56 10.13
CA HIS A 95 -0.13 3.49 9.95
C HIS A 95 -0.35 3.90 8.48
N ALA A 96 0.70 3.92 7.66
CA ALA A 96 0.55 4.17 6.23
C ALA A 96 -0.14 3.00 5.53
N LEU A 97 0.27 1.76 5.82
CA LEU A 97 -0.37 0.57 5.27
C LEU A 97 -1.86 0.47 5.65
N GLU A 98 -2.19 0.77 6.91
CA GLU A 98 -3.59 0.81 7.38
C GLU A 98 -4.43 1.87 6.65
N GLN A 99 -3.84 3.00 6.28
CA GLN A 99 -4.54 4.06 5.54
C GLN A 99 -4.77 3.72 4.07
N PHE A 100 -4.01 2.78 3.50
CA PHE A 100 -4.16 2.44 2.08
C PHE A 100 -5.47 1.73 1.76
N ASP A 101 -6.05 1.00 2.72
CA ASP A 101 -7.39 0.43 2.58
C ASP A 101 -8.45 1.51 2.39
N ALA A 102 -8.48 2.49 3.27
CA ALA A 102 -9.41 3.61 3.18
C ALA A 102 -9.24 4.39 1.85
N LEU A 103 -8.01 4.61 1.40
CA LEU A 103 -7.74 5.26 0.11
C LEU A 103 -8.22 4.41 -1.07
N ALA A 104 -7.97 3.10 -1.05
CA ALA A 104 -8.41 2.20 -2.10
C ALA A 104 -9.94 2.10 -2.18
N LEU A 105 -10.63 2.10 -1.03
CA LEU A 105 -12.08 2.13 -0.96
C LEU A 105 -12.67 3.42 -1.54
N VAL A 106 -12.03 4.57 -1.31
CA VAL A 106 -12.44 5.84 -1.93
C VAL A 106 -12.34 5.73 -3.46
N ILE A 107 -11.22 5.20 -3.98
CA ILE A 107 -11.01 5.01 -5.42
C ILE A 107 -12.05 4.04 -6.00
N ALA A 108 -12.34 2.93 -5.31
CA ALA A 108 -13.37 1.98 -5.72
C ALA A 108 -14.75 2.65 -5.82
N SER A 109 -15.13 3.42 -4.78
CA SER A 109 -16.42 4.11 -4.72
C SER A 109 -16.59 5.16 -5.83
N GLU A 110 -15.53 5.91 -6.14
CA GLU A 110 -15.56 6.89 -7.24
C GLU A 110 -15.79 6.22 -8.60
N ARG A 111 -15.19 5.05 -8.81
CA ARG A 111 -15.36 4.28 -10.06
C ARG A 111 -16.77 3.73 -10.22
N ASP A 112 -17.34 3.19 -9.14
CA ASP A 112 -18.71 2.68 -9.16
C ASP A 112 -19.73 3.79 -9.42
N GLY A 113 -19.51 4.97 -8.84
CA GLY A 113 -20.33 6.17 -9.11
C GLY A 113 -20.26 6.63 -10.57
N GLN A 114 -19.06 6.70 -11.16
CA GLN A 114 -18.87 7.06 -12.57
C GLN A 114 -19.49 6.06 -13.53
N LEU A 115 -19.45 4.77 -13.19
CA LEU A 115 -20.09 3.73 -13.99
C LEU A 115 -21.61 3.89 -13.97
N SER A 116 -22.18 4.11 -12.79
CA SER A 116 -23.62 4.30 -12.61
C SER A 116 -24.14 5.53 -13.37
N GLU A 117 -23.44 6.67 -13.28
CA GLU A 117 -23.79 7.89 -14.03
C GLU A 117 -23.76 7.68 -15.55
N ARG A 118 -22.77 6.95 -16.06
CA ARG A 118 -22.68 6.63 -17.50
C ARG A 118 -23.73 5.64 -17.96
N GLU A 119 -24.15 4.72 -17.10
CA GLU A 119 -25.27 3.82 -17.41
C GLU A 119 -26.57 4.62 -17.55
N ASP A 120 -26.83 5.58 -16.66
CA ASP A 120 -28.00 6.47 -16.74
C ASP A 120 -28.01 7.35 -18.00
N GLU A 121 -26.83 7.73 -18.55
CA GLU A 121 -26.74 8.49 -19.81
C GLU A 121 -26.99 7.64 -21.07
N LEU A 122 -26.86 6.31 -20.97
CA LEU A 122 -27.00 5.38 -22.11
C LEU A 122 -28.41 4.81 -22.27
N PHE A 123 -29.31 5.01 -21.31
CA PHE A 123 -30.70 4.55 -21.30
C PHE A 123 -31.71 5.69 -21.27
#